data_AF-A0A9D2WRQ8-F1
#
_entry.id   AF-A0A9D2WRQ8-F1
#
_cell.length_a   1.000
_cell.length_b   1.000
_cell.length_c   1.000
_cell.angle_alpha   90.00
_cell.angle_beta   90.00
_cell.angle_gamma   90.00
#
_symmetry.space_group_name_H-M   'P 1'
#
loop_
_entity.id
_entity.type
_entity.pdbx_description
1 polymer ?
#
loop_
_entity_poly.entity_id
_entity_poly.type
_entity_poly.pdbx_seq_one_letter_code
_entity_poly.pdbx_strand_id
1 'polypeptide(L)'
;MIDMVEDYIEYDISPLTPALNEFSEYVRQVLAGISHTELNDRIMLEASIYGNLIQTLDKYGLRTFGLATAIKKYYNYFVVEVLVNCPEPKTILEIKIPVC
;
A
#
# COMPACT_ATOMS: atom_id res chain seq x y z
N MET A 1 -15.59 27.71 25.60
CA MET A 1 -15.33 26.67 24.59
C MET A 1 -13.83 26.55 24.54
N ILE A 2 -13.26 25.40 24.92
CA ILE A 2 -11.82 25.17 24.73
C ILE A 2 -11.72 24.66 23.30
N ASP A 3 -11.23 25.50 22.39
CA ASP A 3 -10.82 25.06 21.06
C ASP A 3 -9.62 24.15 21.26
N MET A 4 -9.85 22.83 21.19
CA MET A 4 -8.77 21.87 21.04
C MET A 4 -8.25 22.02 19.61
N VAL A 5 -7.27 22.90 19.43
CA VAL A 5 -6.39 22.84 18.28
C VAL A 5 -5.50 21.63 18.52
N GLU A 6 -5.96 20.45 18.10
CA GLU A 6 -5.08 19.30 17.99
C GLU A 6 -4.05 19.66 16.91
N ASP A 7 -2.84 20.01 17.34
CA ASP A 7 -1.71 20.17 16.45
C ASP A 7 -1.48 18.83 15.74
N TYR A 8 -2.00 18.72 14.53
CA TYR A 8 -1.81 17.54 13.70
C TYR A 8 -0.33 17.48 13.27
N ILE A 9 0.42 16.58 13.87
CA ILE A 9 1.79 16.29 13.45
C ILE A 9 1.69 15.44 12.19
N GLU A 10 2.17 15.98 11.06
CA GLU A 10 2.23 15.23 9.81
C GLU A 10 3.01 13.93 10.03
N TYR A 11 2.40 12.80 9.63
CA TYR A 11 2.98 11.49 9.82
C TYR A 11 4.26 11.37 8.98
N ASP A 12 5.43 11.35 9.63
CA ASP A 12 6.72 11.19 8.95
C ASP A 12 6.84 9.78 8.37
N ILE A 13 6.73 9.70 7.04
CA ILE A 13 6.84 8.45 6.27
C ILE A 13 8.29 8.10 5.94
N SER A 14 9.26 8.97 6.24
CA SER A 14 10.67 8.74 5.90
C SER A 14 11.21 7.40 6.42
N PRO A 15 10.90 6.98 7.67
CA PRO A 15 11.31 5.68 8.20
C PRO A 15 10.73 4.47 7.44
N LEU A 16 9.60 4.64 6.76
CA LEU A 16 8.94 3.57 6.00
C LEU A 16 9.60 3.30 4.65
N THR A 17 10.34 4.27 4.10
CA THR A 17 10.96 4.20 2.76
C THR A 17 11.66 2.88 2.43
N PRO A 18 12.58 2.34 3.27
CA PRO A 18 13.26 1.08 2.94
C PRO A 18 12.28 -0.11 2.86
N ALA A 19 11.33 -0.20 3.79
CA ALA A 19 10.32 -1.25 3.79
C ALA A 19 9.36 -1.14 2.59
N LEU A 20 8.94 0.08 2.25
CA LEU A 20 8.06 0.36 1.11
C LEU A 20 8.73 0.06 -0.23
N ASN A 21 10.04 0.28 -0.35
CA ASN A 21 10.80 -0.09 -1.53
C ASN A 21 10.88 -1.62 -1.71
N GLU A 22 11.18 -2.36 -0.63
CA GLU A 22 11.19 -3.83 -0.66
C GLU A 22 9.81 -4.39 -1.01
N PHE A 23 8.75 -3.84 -0.41
CA PHE A 23 7.37 -4.17 -0.73
C PHE A 23 7.03 -3.91 -2.20
N SER A 24 7.43 -2.76 -2.76
CA SER A 24 7.21 -2.43 -4.17
C SER A 24 7.83 -3.45 -5.11
N GLU A 25 9.06 -3.89 -4.82
CA GLU A 25 9.73 -4.92 -5.63
C GLU A 25 9.01 -6.26 -5.55
N TYR A 26 8.56 -6.67 -4.37
CA TYR A 26 7.75 -7.88 -4.20
C TYR A 26 6.46 -7.82 -5.02
N VAL A 27 5.70 -6.72 -4.91
CA VAL A 27 4.45 -6.52 -5.64
C VAL A 27 4.68 -6.59 -7.15
N ARG A 28 5.76 -5.97 -7.65
CA ARG A 28 6.13 -6.06 -9.07
C ARG A 28 6.44 -7.48 -9.52
N GLN A 29 7.14 -8.26 -8.70
CA GLN A 29 7.49 -9.64 -9.03
C GLN A 29 6.27 -10.57 -9.02
N VAL A 30 5.43 -10.48 -7.99
CA VAL A 30 4.27 -11.36 -7.83
C VAL A 30 3.19 -11.06 -8.88
N LEU A 31 3.05 -9.80 -9.26
CA LEU A 31 1.99 -9.36 -10.15
C LEU A 31 2.45 -9.20 -11.61
N ALA A 32 3.72 -9.52 -11.91
CA ALA A 32 4.21 -9.55 -13.28
C ALA A 32 3.47 -10.62 -14.10
N GLY A 33 2.92 -10.23 -15.25
CA GLY A 33 2.25 -11.15 -16.16
C GLY A 33 0.81 -11.51 -15.78
N ILE A 34 0.26 -10.92 -14.72
CA ILE A 34 -1.16 -11.12 -14.36
C ILE A 34 -2.08 -10.50 -15.42
N SER A 35 -3.09 -11.27 -15.80
CA SER A 35 -4.18 -10.85 -16.69
C SER A 35 -5.30 -10.13 -15.92
N HIS A 36 -6.09 -9.32 -16.62
CA HIS A 36 -7.26 -8.66 -16.01
C HIS A 36 -8.29 -9.62 -15.40
N THR A 37 -8.40 -10.83 -15.98
CA THR A 37 -9.28 -11.89 -15.50
C THR A 37 -8.86 -12.43 -14.14
N GLU A 38 -7.56 -12.59 -13.89
CA GLU A 38 -7.04 -13.06 -12.59
C GLU A 38 -7.20 -12.00 -11.51
N LEU A 39 -7.19 -10.72 -11.86
CA LEU A 39 -7.53 -9.64 -10.93
C LEU A 39 -8.99 -9.71 -10.44
N ASN A 40 -9.88 -10.48 -11.09
CA ASN A 40 -11.27 -10.63 -10.63
C ASN A 40 -11.39 -11.62 -9.47
N ASP A 41 -10.40 -12.46 -9.21
CA ASP A 41 -10.27 -13.28 -7.99
C ASP A 41 -9.74 -12.44 -6.80
N ARG A 42 -10.39 -11.29 -6.64
CA ARG A 42 -9.94 -10.06 -5.97
C ARG A 42 -9.49 -10.23 -4.52
N ILE A 43 -10.18 -11.08 -3.77
CA ILE A 43 -10.02 -11.17 -2.30
C ILE A 43 -8.69 -11.80 -1.92
N MET A 44 -8.28 -12.89 -2.59
CA MET A 44 -7.03 -13.59 -2.26
C MET A 44 -5.80 -12.76 -2.63
N LEU A 45 -5.89 -12.01 -3.74
CA LEU A 45 -4.82 -11.13 -4.18
C LEU A 45 -4.63 -9.94 -3.24
N GLU A 46 -5.71 -9.26 -2.88
CA GLU A 46 -5.69 -8.13 -1.94
C GLU A 46 -5.17 -8.58 -0.57
N ALA A 47 -5.61 -9.74 -0.07
CA ALA A 47 -5.13 -10.30 1.18
C ALA A 47 -3.64 -10.68 1.14
N SER A 48 -3.16 -11.22 0.02
CA SER A 48 -1.74 -11.57 -0.17
C SER A 48 -0.84 -10.32 -0.18
N ILE A 49 -1.24 -9.30 -0.95
CA ILE A 49 -0.53 -8.02 -1.02
C ILE A 49 -0.50 -7.36 0.37
N TYR A 50 -1.64 -7.26 1.05
CA TYR A 50 -1.71 -6.69 2.39
C TYR A 50 -0.87 -7.49 3.39
N GLY A 51 -0.96 -8.82 3.36
CA GLY A 51 -0.16 -9.70 4.21
C GLY A 51 1.35 -9.48 4.04
N ASN A 52 1.81 -9.32 2.79
CA ASN A 52 3.21 -9.02 2.51
C ASN A 52 3.62 -7.63 3.00
N LEU A 53 2.77 -6.61 2.87
CA LEU A 53 3.03 -5.29 3.43
C LEU A 53 3.30 -5.40 4.94
N ILE A 54 2.43 -6.10 5.68
CA ILE A 54 2.58 -6.28 7.12
C ILE A 54 3.86 -7.04 7.47
N GLN A 55 4.18 -8.13 6.76
CA GLN A 55 5.43 -8.88 6.98
C GLN A 55 6.67 -8.04 6.71
N THR A 56 6.64 -7.25 5.64
CA THR A 56 7.76 -6.36 5.27
C THR A 56 7.93 -5.30 6.34
N LEU A 57 6.86 -4.64 6.79
CA LEU A 57 6.93 -3.67 7.89
C LEU A 57 7.46 -4.29 9.19
N ASP A 58 7.01 -5.49 9.54
CA ASP A 58 7.45 -6.22 10.74
C ASP A 58 8.95 -6.54 10.71
N LYS A 59 9.48 -6.93 9.54
CA LYS A 59 10.93 -7.17 9.32
C LYS A 59 11.79 -5.94 9.67
N TYR A 60 11.29 -4.74 9.42
CA TYR A 60 11.99 -3.49 9.74
C TYR A 60 11.63 -2.94 11.14
N GLY A 61 10.80 -3.63 11.92
CA GLY A 61 10.32 -3.14 13.22
C GLY A 61 9.35 -1.96 13.11
N LEU A 62 8.72 -1.78 11.94
CA LEU A 62 7.87 -0.64 11.58
C LEU A 62 6.40 -1.04 11.56
N ARG A 63 5.94 -1.86 12.51
CA ARG A 63 4.54 -2.28 12.54
C ARG A 63 3.67 -1.08 12.91
N THR A 64 2.98 -0.50 11.93
CA THR A 64 2.24 0.75 12.11
C THR A 64 0.73 0.51 12.05
N PHE A 65 0.01 1.11 13.00
CA PHE A 65 -1.45 1.18 12.95
C PHE A 65 -1.83 2.27 11.95
N GLY A 66 -2.58 1.92 10.91
CA GLY A 66 -3.14 2.90 9.97
C GLY A 66 -2.64 2.82 8.53
N LEU A 67 -1.81 1.84 8.16
CA LEU A 67 -1.52 1.55 6.76
C LEU A 67 -2.54 0.59 6.15
N ALA A 68 -2.99 0.91 4.94
CA ALA A 68 -3.92 0.10 4.15
C ALA A 68 -3.41 -0.06 2.71
N THR A 69 -3.91 -1.06 2.00
CA THR A 69 -3.63 -1.26 0.57
C THR A 69 -4.91 -1.21 -0.25
N ALA A 70 -4.85 -0.65 -1.45
CA ALA A 70 -5.94 -0.68 -2.43
C ALA A 70 -5.44 -1.05 -3.82
N ILE A 71 -6.30 -1.66 -4.64
CA ILE A 71 -6.00 -1.97 -6.05
C ILE A 71 -6.96 -1.20 -6.97
N LYS A 72 -6.41 -0.31 -7.80
CA LYS A 72 -7.14 0.42 -8.84
C LYS A 72 -6.84 -0.15 -10.22
N LYS A 73 -7.88 -0.59 -10.93
CA LYS A 73 -7.76 -1.16 -12.28
C LYS A 73 -7.93 -0.09 -13.35
N TYR A 74 -7.11 -0.14 -14.38
CA TYR A 74 -7.19 0.68 -15.59
C TYR A 74 -7.15 -0.23 -16.82
N TYR A 75 -7.41 0.33 -18.01
CA TYR A 75 -7.54 -0.47 -19.23
C TYR A 75 -6.30 -1.32 -19.55
N ASN A 76 -5.08 -0.80 -19.39
CA ASN A 76 -3.82 -1.50 -19.74
C ASN A 76 -2.89 -1.77 -18.52
N TYR A 77 -3.32 -1.44 -17.31
CA TYR A 77 -2.50 -1.57 -16.11
C TYR A 77 -3.40 -1.53 -14.87
N PHE A 78 -2.83 -1.85 -13.71
CA PHE A 78 -3.44 -1.54 -12.42
C PHE A 78 -2.41 -0.93 -11.49
N VAL A 79 -2.90 -0.32 -10.42
CA VAL A 79 -2.08 0.36 -9.41
C VAL A 79 -2.39 -0.25 -8.07
N VAL A 80 -1.33 -0.67 -7.36
CA VAL A 80 -1.40 -1.01 -5.93
C VAL A 80 -0.99 0.24 -5.15
N GLU A 81 -1.90 0.72 -4.32
CA GLU A 81 -1.71 1.90 -3.49
C GLU A 81 -1.45 1.48 -2.05
N VAL A 82 -0.49 2.14 -1.39
CA VAL A 82 -0.35 2.11 0.07
C VAL A 82 -0.88 3.44 0.61
N LEU A 83 -1.83 3.36 1.53
CA LEU A 83 -2.49 4.51 2.12
C LEU A 83 -2.13 4.61 3.60
N VAL A 84 -1.95 5.84 4.09
CA VAL A 84 -1.94 6.14 5.51
C VAL A 84 -3.25 6.82 5.89
N ASN A 85 -3.86 6.36 6.98
CA ASN A 85 -5.07 6.94 7.53
C ASN A 85 -4.71 7.92 8.66
N CYS A 86 -4.32 9.16 8.33
CA CYS A 86 -4.24 10.25 9.30
C CYS A 86 -4.03 11.61 8.60
N PRO A 87 -4.80 12.67 8.92
CA PRO A 87 -6.13 12.66 9.53
C PRO A 87 -7.21 12.22 8.50
N GLU A 88 -6.85 12.21 7.22
CA GLU A 88 -7.62 11.71 6.10
C GLU A 88 -6.77 10.66 5.35
N PRO A 89 -7.38 9.73 4.59
CA PRO A 89 -6.64 8.77 3.78
C PRO A 89 -5.77 9.46 2.74
N LYS A 90 -4.46 9.23 2.78
CA LYS A 90 -3.50 9.74 1.80
C LYS A 90 -2.68 8.59 1.23
N THR A 91 -2.54 8.55 -0.09
CA THR A 91 -1.64 7.62 -0.76
C THR A 91 -0.19 8.04 -0.52
N ILE A 92 0.63 7.13 0.00
CA ILE A 92 2.06 7.35 0.27
C ILE A 92 2.96 6.57 -0.69
N LEU A 93 2.41 5.57 -1.40
CA LEU A 93 3.09 4.81 -2.43
C LEU A 93 2.10 4.34 -3.50
N GLU A 94 2.51 4.42 -4.76
CA GLU A 94 1.78 3.85 -5.89
C GLU A 94 2.70 2.93 -6.69
N ILE A 95 2.25 1.70 -6.93
CA ILE A 95 2.98 0.69 -7.67
C ILE A 95 2.17 0.34 -8.91
N LYS A 96 2.62 0.83 -10.07
CA LYS A 96 1.99 0.57 -11.36
C LYS A 96 2.44 -0.78 -11.93
N ILE A 97 1.49 -1.65 -12.22
CA ILE A 97 1.71 -2.97 -12.81
C ILE A 97 1.05 -3.05 -14.19
N PRO A 98 1.81 -3.30 -15.28
CA PRO A 98 1.24 -3.47 -16.61
C PRO A 98 0.43 -4.77 -16.67
N VAL A 99 -0.67 -4.76 -17.43
CA VAL A 99 -1.44 -5.98 -17.69
C VAL A 99 -0.92 -6.61 -18.99
N CYS A 100 -0.72 -7.93 -18.96
CA CYS A 100 -0.34 -8.72 -20.12
C CYS A 100 -1.55 -9.24 -20.89
#